data_AF-A0A6B3I468-F1
#
_entry.id   AF-A0A6B3I468-F1
#
_cell.length_a   1.000
_cell.length_b   1.000
_cell.length_c   1.000
_cell.angle_alpha   90.00
_cell.angle_beta   90.00
_cell.angle_gamma   90.00
#
_symmetry.space_group_name_H-M   'P 1'
#
loop_
_entity.id
_entity.type
_entity.pdbx_description
1 polymer ?
#
loop_
_entity_poly.entity_id
_entity_poly.type
_entity_poly.pdbx_seq_one_letter_code
_entity_poly.pdbx_strand_id
1 'polypeptide(L)'
;DFYASEHHATNVGQIFRPDGDALTPNWKHLPIGYHGRSGTVVVSGTDVVRPSGQRKAPTDPAPVFGPSVKLDIEAEVGFVVGVPSAHGTPVPLADFREHVFGLSLLNDW
;
A
#
# COMPACT_ATOMS: atom_id res chain seq x y z
N ASP A 1 -1.98 -5.14 -0.21
CA ASP A 1 -1.99 -3.86 0.50
C ASP A 1 -3.22 -3.06 0.07
N PHE A 2 -3.85 -2.35 1.00
CA PHE A 2 -5.13 -1.65 0.82
C PHE A 2 -4.98 -0.14 0.99
N TYR A 3 -5.76 0.61 0.23
CA TYR A 3 -5.72 2.07 0.22
C TYR A 3 -6.90 2.68 0.99
N ALA A 4 -7.05 2.29 2.26
CA ALA A 4 -8.29 2.47 3.02
C ALA A 4 -8.37 3.73 3.92
N SER A 5 -7.31 4.55 3.99
CA SER A 5 -7.33 5.81 4.74
C SER A 5 -7.80 6.96 3.85
N GLU A 6 -8.96 7.54 4.17
CA GLU A 6 -9.54 8.65 3.41
C GLU A 6 -8.66 9.89 3.42
N HIS A 7 -8.05 10.22 4.56
CA HIS A 7 -7.16 11.36 4.69
C HIS A 7 -5.90 11.17 3.83
N HIS A 8 -5.29 9.98 3.89
CA HIS A 8 -4.16 9.65 3.04
C HIS A 8 -4.56 9.77 1.55
N ALA A 9 -5.68 9.15 1.16
CA ALA A 9 -6.17 9.17 -0.20
C ALA A 9 -6.46 10.58 -0.73
N THR A 10 -7.06 11.42 0.11
CA THR A 10 -7.36 12.82 -0.19
C THR A 10 -6.08 13.63 -0.37
N ASN A 11 -5.13 13.51 0.55
CA ASN A 11 -3.86 14.26 0.51
C ASN A 11 -3.06 13.91 -0.75
N VAL A 12 -2.90 12.62 -1.06
CA VAL A 12 -2.25 12.16 -2.30
C VAL A 12 -3.02 12.69 -3.52
N GLY A 13 -4.36 12.60 -3.49
CA GLY A 13 -5.23 13.14 -4.53
C GLY A 13 -4.97 14.60 -4.84
N GLN A 14 -4.88 15.45 -3.82
CA GLN A 14 -4.62 16.88 -3.95
C GLN A 14 -3.23 17.19 -4.52
N ILE A 15 -2.22 16.37 -4.19
CA ILE A 15 -0.87 16.51 -4.76
C ILE A 15 -0.88 16.21 -6.27
N PHE A 16 -1.57 15.15 -6.69
CA PHE A 16 -1.58 14.71 -8.09
C PHE A 16 -2.63 15.42 -8.96
N ARG A 17 -3.71 15.93 -8.35
CA ARG A 17 -4.85 16.59 -9.02
C ARG A 17 -5.22 17.85 -8.22
N PRO A 18 -4.37 18.89 -8.21
CA PRO A 18 -4.61 20.09 -7.40
C PRO A 18 -5.91 20.83 -7.78
N ASP A 19 -6.32 20.75 -9.04
CA ASP A 19 -7.52 21.40 -9.57
C ASP A 19 -8.69 20.42 -9.80
N GLY A 20 -8.61 19.19 -9.30
CA GLY A 20 -9.59 18.13 -9.55
C GLY A 20 -10.07 17.44 -8.27
N ASP A 21 -10.94 16.45 -8.44
CA ASP A 21 -11.40 15.64 -7.31
C ASP A 21 -10.25 14.86 -6.68
N ALA A 22 -10.11 15.01 -5.37
CA ALA A 22 -9.07 14.34 -4.61
C ALA A 22 -9.24 12.82 -4.62
N LEU A 23 -10.46 12.32 -4.48
CA LEU A 23 -10.76 10.89 -4.51
C LEU A 23 -11.21 10.47 -5.91
N THR A 24 -10.73 9.31 -6.37
CA THR A 24 -11.23 8.70 -7.59
C THR A 24 -12.66 8.17 -7.38
N PRO A 25 -13.50 8.09 -8.43
CA PRO A 25 -14.91 7.72 -8.28
C PRO A 25 -15.13 6.38 -7.55
N ASN A 26 -14.24 5.40 -7.74
CA ASN A 26 -14.36 4.07 -7.13
C ASN A 26 -13.99 4.00 -5.65
N TRP A 27 -13.24 4.96 -5.10
CA TRP A 27 -12.63 4.85 -3.77
C TRP A 27 -13.67 4.69 -2.66
N LYS A 28 -14.82 5.36 -2.79
CA LYS A 28 -15.93 5.29 -1.82
C LYS A 28 -16.82 4.05 -1.98
N HIS A 29 -16.60 3.24 -3.02
CA HIS A 29 -17.48 2.12 -3.38
C HIS A 29 -16.82 0.75 -3.19
N LEU A 30 -15.49 0.67 -3.13
CA LEU A 30 -14.76 -0.55 -2.85
C LEU A 30 -13.42 -0.24 -2.17
N PRO A 31 -12.94 -1.11 -1.26
CA PRO A 31 -11.61 -0.97 -0.68
C PRO A 31 -10.56 -1.30 -1.75
N ILE A 32 -10.04 -0.28 -2.42
CA ILE A 32 -9.03 -0.46 -3.47
C ILE A 32 -7.77 -1.07 -2.83
N GLY A 33 -7.16 -2.03 -3.51
CA GLY A 33 -5.93 -2.65 -3.07
C GLY A 33 -5.21 -3.34 -4.22
N TYR A 34 -3.98 -3.78 -3.93
CA TYR A 34 -3.10 -4.45 -4.89
C TYR A 34 -2.33 -5.58 -4.21
N HIS A 35 -1.80 -6.51 -5.01
CA HIS A 35 -0.95 -7.59 -4.51
C HIS A 35 0.47 -7.07 -4.23
N GLY A 36 0.92 -7.17 -2.99
CA GLY A 36 2.28 -6.83 -2.58
C GLY A 36 3.30 -7.94 -2.87
N ARG A 37 4.52 -7.80 -2.36
CA ARG A 37 5.61 -8.77 -2.54
C ARG A 37 5.94 -9.50 -1.24
N SER A 38 5.43 -10.72 -1.08
CA SER A 38 5.64 -11.50 0.16
C SER A 38 7.10 -11.81 0.47
N GLY A 39 7.94 -12.03 -0.55
CA GLY A 39 9.35 -12.38 -0.39
C GLY A 39 10.25 -11.28 0.16
N THR A 40 9.73 -10.06 0.37
CA THR A 40 10.48 -8.91 0.90
C THR A 40 9.92 -8.37 2.21
N VAL A 41 8.95 -9.06 2.81
CA VAL A 41 8.49 -8.73 4.16
C VAL A 41 9.53 -9.23 5.17
N VAL A 42 10.05 -8.30 5.98
CA VAL A 42 11.11 -8.56 6.96
C VAL A 42 10.69 -8.13 8.36
N VAL A 43 11.28 -8.75 9.37
CA VAL A 43 10.98 -8.44 10.77
C VAL A 43 11.60 -7.09 11.17
N SER A 44 10.99 -6.43 12.16
CA SER A 44 11.51 -5.21 12.78
C SER A 44 12.99 -5.36 13.19
N GLY A 45 13.78 -4.32 12.96
CA GLY A 45 15.23 -4.31 13.17
C GLY A 45 16.06 -4.81 11.98
N THR A 46 15.44 -5.27 10.90
CA THR A 46 16.15 -5.58 9.65
C THR A 46 16.50 -4.29 8.91
N ASP A 47 17.77 -4.13 8.52
CA ASP A 47 18.22 -2.98 7.73
C ASP A 47 17.57 -2.98 6.33
N VAL A 48 17.06 -1.83 5.90
CA VAL A 48 16.51 -1.60 4.56
C VAL A 48 17.50 -0.79 3.73
N VAL A 49 18.02 -1.41 2.66
CA VAL A 49 18.96 -0.76 1.74
C VAL A 49 18.18 0.15 0.79
N ARG A 50 18.60 1.43 0.70
CA ARG A 50 18.04 2.39 -0.26
C ARG A 50 18.05 1.79 -1.68
N PRO A 51 16.89 1.64 -2.34
CA PRO A 51 16.84 1.03 -3.65
C PRO A 51 17.45 1.96 -4.70
N SER A 52 18.02 1.35 -5.74
CA SER A 52 18.37 2.02 -6.99
C SER A 52 17.42 1.58 -8.09
N GLY A 53 17.06 2.50 -8.97
CA GLY A 53 16.09 2.23 -10.03
C GLY A 53 16.07 3.34 -11.07
N GLN A 54 15.13 3.22 -12.02
CA GLN A 54 14.87 4.28 -12.99
C GLN A 54 14.04 5.39 -12.35
N ARG A 55 14.44 6.64 -12.55
CA ARG A 55 13.70 7.83 -12.12
C ARG A 55 13.70 8.86 -13.24
N LYS A 56 12.66 9.69 -13.29
CA LYS A 56 12.55 10.79 -14.24
C LYS A 56 11.97 12.02 -13.55
N ALA A 57 12.78 13.03 -13.29
CA ALA A 57 12.26 14.32 -12.81
C ALA A 57 11.48 15.03 -13.93
N PRO A 58 10.60 15.98 -13.60
CA PRO A 58 9.81 16.72 -14.59
C PRO A 58 10.67 17.36 -15.69
N THR A 59 11.86 17.85 -15.34
CA THR A 59 12.81 18.52 -16.23
C THR A 59 13.77 17.58 -16.95
N ASP A 60 13.85 16.29 -16.56
CA ASP A 60 14.80 15.36 -17.16
C ASP A 60 14.35 14.99 -18.59
N PRO A 61 15.24 15.01 -19.60
CA PRO A 61 14.87 14.68 -20.98
C PRO A 61 14.58 13.18 -21.18
N ALA A 62 15.15 12.31 -20.34
CA ALA A 62 14.93 10.86 -20.33
C ALA A 62 15.09 10.29 -18.91
N PRO A 63 14.58 9.08 -18.61
CA PRO A 63 14.83 8.43 -17.31
C PRO A 63 16.32 8.20 -17.06
N VAL A 64 16.73 8.34 -15.81
CA VAL A 64 18.10 8.06 -15.34
C VAL A 64 18.08 6.92 -14.33
N PHE A 65 19.17 6.15 -14.26
CA PHE A 65 19.35 5.10 -13.26
C PHE A 65 20.18 5.62 -12.08
N GLY A 66 19.75 5.32 -10.85
CA GLY A 66 20.51 5.66 -9.64
C GLY A 66 19.70 5.43 -8.36
N PRO A 67 20.25 5.81 -7.18
CA PRO A 67 19.56 5.67 -5.91
C PRO A 67 18.27 6.50 -5.85
N SER A 68 17.27 5.99 -5.12
CA SER A 68 16.05 6.76 -4.84
C SER A 68 16.38 8.06 -4.10
N VAL A 69 15.76 9.16 -4.54
CA VAL A 69 15.87 10.49 -3.92
C VAL A 69 14.61 10.88 -3.12
N LYS A 70 13.63 9.96 -3.05
CA LYS A 70 12.38 10.09 -2.31
C LYS A 70 12.05 8.72 -1.70
N LEU A 71 12.83 8.33 -0.70
CA LEU A 71 12.54 7.14 0.12
C LEU A 71 11.58 7.59 1.21
N ASP A 72 10.51 6.84 1.45
CA ASP A 72 9.45 7.24 2.36
C ASP A 72 9.09 6.09 3.32
N ILE A 73 8.15 6.35 4.21
CA ILE A 73 7.47 5.33 4.99
C ILE A 73 5.97 5.39 4.71
N GLU A 74 5.30 4.26 4.87
CA GLU A 74 3.85 4.20 4.99
C GLU A 74 3.47 3.49 6.29
N ALA A 75 2.89 4.24 7.22
CA ALA A 75 2.55 3.73 8.55
C ALA A 75 1.22 2.96 8.51
N GLU A 76 1.29 1.66 8.74
CA GLU A 76 0.18 0.73 8.49
C GLU A 76 -0.06 -0.28 9.62
N VAL A 77 -1.21 -0.98 9.49
CA VAL A 77 -1.55 -2.16 10.28
C VAL A 77 -1.83 -3.32 9.34
N GLY A 78 -1.06 -4.40 9.47
CA GLY A 78 -1.27 -5.65 8.74
C GLY A 78 -2.07 -6.64 9.56
N PHE A 79 -3.15 -7.19 9.01
CA PHE A 79 -3.86 -8.33 9.58
C PHE A 79 -3.27 -9.66 9.09
N VAL A 80 -3.12 -10.61 10.00
CA VAL A 80 -2.70 -11.98 9.65
C VAL A 80 -3.93 -12.87 9.58
N VAL A 81 -4.16 -13.46 8.40
CA VAL A 81 -5.23 -14.44 8.20
C VAL A 81 -4.83 -15.76 8.86
N GLY A 82 -5.65 -16.25 9.79
CA GLY A 82 -5.43 -17.51 10.51
C GLY A 82 -6.23 -18.68 9.96
N VAL A 83 -7.44 -18.43 9.47
CA VAL A 83 -8.34 -19.45 8.91
C VAL A 83 -8.54 -19.14 7.42
N PRO A 84 -8.20 -20.05 6.50
CA PRO A 84 -8.37 -19.82 5.07
C PRO A 84 -9.84 -19.95 4.65
N SER A 85 -10.19 -19.40 3.49
CA SER A 85 -11.42 -19.76 2.78
C SER A 85 -11.17 -20.91 1.79
N ALA A 86 -12.24 -21.61 1.43
CA ALA A 86 -12.19 -22.56 0.32
C ALA A 86 -12.10 -21.81 -1.01
N HIS A 87 -11.35 -22.36 -1.98
CA HIS A 87 -11.24 -21.77 -3.31
C HIS A 87 -12.62 -21.64 -3.97
N GLY A 88 -12.93 -20.44 -4.47
CA GLY A 88 -14.25 -20.11 -5.06
C GLY A 88 -15.34 -19.76 -4.05
N THR A 89 -15.06 -19.82 -2.73
CA THR A 89 -16.03 -19.49 -1.68
C THR A 89 -15.68 -18.15 -1.03
N PRO A 90 -16.58 -17.14 -1.10
CA PRO A 90 -16.35 -15.85 -0.44
C PRO A 90 -16.46 -15.97 1.08
N VAL A 91 -15.78 -15.06 1.80
CA VAL A 91 -15.92 -14.88 3.25
C VAL A 91 -16.99 -13.80 3.50
N PRO A 92 -18.10 -14.10 4.20
CA PRO A 92 -19.06 -13.09 4.62
C PRO A 92 -18.43 -12.04 5.54
N LEU A 93 -18.89 -10.79 5.45
CA LEU A 93 -18.40 -9.69 6.30
C LEU A 93 -18.50 -10.00 7.80
N ALA A 94 -19.58 -10.66 8.21
CA ALA A 94 -19.83 -11.01 9.61
C ALA A 94 -18.76 -11.97 10.18
N ASP A 95 -18.11 -12.74 9.32
CA ASP A 95 -17.16 -13.79 9.72
C ASP A 95 -15.72 -13.27 9.80
N PHE A 96 -15.49 -11.98 9.54
CA PHE A 96 -14.15 -11.38 9.55
C PHE A 96 -13.33 -11.75 10.80
N ARG A 97 -13.95 -11.72 11.99
CA ARG A 97 -13.25 -12.02 13.25
C ARG A 97 -12.79 -13.48 13.35
N GLU A 98 -13.50 -14.41 12.74
CA GLU A 98 -13.15 -15.84 12.74
C GLU A 98 -11.94 -16.13 11.83
N HIS A 99 -11.71 -15.27 10.84
CA HIS A 99 -10.62 -15.44 9.87
C HIS A 99 -9.31 -14.73 10.25
N VAL A 100 -9.35 -13.72 11.12
CA VAL A 100 -8.18 -12.92 11.52
C VAL A 100 -7.55 -13.48 12.78
N PHE A 101 -6.30 -13.95 12.67
CA PHE A 101 -5.51 -14.43 13.81
C PHE A 101 -5.03 -13.29 14.71
N GLY A 102 -4.61 -12.18 14.09
CA GLY A 102 -4.05 -11.05 14.81
C GLY A 102 -3.64 -9.91 13.88
N LEU A 103 -2.95 -8.94 14.46
CA LEU A 103 -2.47 -7.75 13.77
C LEU A 103 -1.00 -7.49 14.07
N SER A 104 -0.37 -6.69 13.22
CA SER A 104 1.00 -6.20 13.34
C SER A 104 1.07 -4.76 12.86
N LEU A 105 2.06 -4.01 13.37
CA LEU A 105 2.47 -2.76 12.73
C LEU A 105 3.24 -3.11 11.46
N LEU A 106 3.02 -2.33 10.40
CA LEU A 106 3.68 -2.49 9.12
C LEU A 106 4.22 -1.13 8.66
N ASN A 107 5.43 -1.15 8.11
CA ASN A 107 5.99 -0.02 7.37
C ASN A 107 6.20 -0.48 5.93
N ASP A 108 5.42 0.04 4.99
CA ASP A 108 5.65 -0.17 3.56
C ASP A 108 6.63 0.93 3.07
N TRP A 109 7.83 0.51 2.66
CA TRP A 109 8.99 1.39 2.39
C TRP A 109 9.07 1.89 0.95
#